data_AF-A0A7S0L397-F1
#
_entry.id   AF-A0A7S0L397-F1
#
_cell.length_a   1.000
_cell.length_b   1.000
_cell.length_c   1.000
_cell.angle_alpha   90.00
_cell.angle_beta   90.00
_cell.angle_gamma   90.00
#
_symmetry.space_group_name_H-M   'P 1'
#
loop_
_entity.id
_entity.type
_entity.pdbx_description
1 polymer ?
#
loop_
_entity_poly.entity_id
_entity_poly.type
_entity_poly.pdbx_seq_one_letter_code
_entity_poly.pdbx_strand_id
1 'polypeptide(L)'
;GINLDRAHQGIYTQLGVLYAKYKEDKLMEHIKLFWSRLNIPSLLTVCQQNQHWQAVVFLYTHYDQNDNAVNVMMDHSTEAWTHESFKEIIKKANNSDLFYRAVDFYLAEHPMLLNDLLLDLSDKLDHSRIVGVIRDRNRLELIQKYLLHVQRENLAAVNEAVNSLYLKEEDYKSLRESIDVYQTFDQIQLAQSIQDHELLEFRRISAYVYKMNKRWEQAIDISKKDEQWGDAMQTAAESKDQKLAEELLRFFVDNDFKECFAACLFTCYELIRPDVVMELAWRHNLMDFAMPYMIQSLRDYDNKLNTITDRLDRENKKKAEQEEAEKKLSEEQAASDAAYVQPLGAPLPIMAAPAGYHQGGGMGGGMGGGMGGGMGGGM
;
A
#
# COMPACT_ATOMS: atom_id res chain seq x y z
N GLY A 1 52.82 6.19 46.92
CA GLY A 1 52.42 4.80 47.15
C GLY A 1 51.82 4.13 45.92
N ILE A 2 51.03 4.83 45.13
CA ILE A 2 50.24 4.25 44.02
C ILE A 2 51.04 4.16 42.70
N ASN A 3 52.03 5.05 42.50
CA ASN A 3 52.90 5.06 41.31
C ASN A 3 54.03 4.00 41.33
N LEU A 4 53.93 2.97 42.18
CA LEU A 4 54.91 1.88 42.22
C LEU A 4 54.47 0.75 41.28
N ASP A 5 55.40 0.27 40.44
CA ASP A 5 55.18 -0.73 39.38
C ASP A 5 54.60 -2.08 39.86
N ARG A 6 54.55 -2.31 41.18
CA ARG A 6 54.03 -3.52 41.85
C ARG A 6 52.78 -3.28 42.72
N ALA A 7 52.06 -2.18 42.51
CA ALA A 7 50.84 -1.93 43.28
C ALA A 7 49.75 -2.98 42.95
N HIS A 8 49.34 -3.74 43.97
CA HIS A 8 48.32 -4.79 43.85
C HIS A 8 46.91 -4.19 43.66
N GLN A 9 46.03 -4.86 42.91
CA GLN A 9 44.64 -4.45 42.60
C GLN A 9 43.83 -4.05 43.85
N GLY A 10 44.12 -4.71 44.98
CA GLY A 10 43.48 -4.44 46.28
C GLY A 10 43.76 -3.04 46.83
N ILE A 11 44.93 -2.46 46.56
CA ILE A 11 45.29 -1.11 47.03
C ILE A 11 44.40 -0.07 46.34
N TYR A 12 44.24 -0.18 45.03
CA TYR A 12 43.38 0.71 44.25
C TYR A 12 41.91 0.59 44.67
N THR A 13 41.46 -0.64 44.93
CA THR A 13 40.06 -0.92 45.32
C THR A 13 39.76 -0.35 46.71
N GLN A 14 40.60 -0.62 47.71
CA GLN A 14 40.40 -0.10 49.06
C GLN A 14 40.55 1.42 49.13
N LEU A 15 41.45 2.00 48.32
CA LEU A 15 41.53 3.45 48.19
C LEU A 15 40.25 4.04 47.58
N GLY A 16 39.66 3.38 46.57
CA GLY A 16 38.36 3.75 46.04
C GLY A 16 37.24 3.71 47.09
N VAL A 17 37.23 2.68 47.95
CA VAL A 17 36.28 2.57 49.07
C VAL A 17 36.44 3.71 50.08
N LEU A 18 37.68 4.11 50.37
CA LEU A 18 37.95 5.24 51.26
C LEU A 18 37.53 6.58 50.65
N TYR A 19 37.80 6.79 49.36
CA TYR A 19 37.31 7.99 48.66
C TYR A 19 35.80 8.05 48.62
N ALA A 20 35.12 6.92 48.35
CA ALA A 20 33.67 6.87 48.35
C ALA A 20 33.03 7.24 49.69
N LYS A 21 33.72 7.02 50.82
CA LYS A 21 33.18 7.30 52.17
C LYS A 21 33.56 8.66 52.73
N TYR A 22 34.70 9.21 52.33
CA TYR A 22 35.28 10.38 53.00
C TYR A 22 35.66 11.54 52.07
N LYS A 23 35.83 11.30 50.76
CA LYS A 23 36.25 12.33 49.78
C LYS A 23 35.66 12.04 48.40
N GLU A 24 34.46 12.55 48.20
CA GLU A 24 33.64 12.32 47.02
C GLU A 24 34.23 12.99 45.77
N ASP A 25 34.74 14.23 45.90
CA ASP A 25 35.33 15.00 44.79
C ASP A 25 36.45 14.25 44.04
N LYS A 26 37.24 13.44 44.77
CA LYS A 26 38.40 12.73 44.21
C LYS A 26 38.07 11.32 43.72
N LEU A 27 36.87 10.81 44.04
CA LEU A 27 36.45 9.47 43.68
C LEU A 27 36.40 9.30 42.17
N MET A 28 35.81 10.27 41.47
CA MET A 28 35.62 10.18 40.01
C MET A 28 36.95 10.24 39.25
N GLU A 29 37.90 11.07 39.68
CA GLU A 29 39.25 11.11 39.11
C GLU A 29 39.98 9.78 39.31
N HIS A 30 39.91 9.21 40.51
CA HIS A 30 40.54 7.93 40.83
C HIS A 30 39.96 6.79 39.98
N ILE A 31 38.65 6.74 39.82
CA ILE A 31 38.00 5.71 38.99
C ILE A 31 38.39 5.87 37.52
N LYS A 32 38.37 7.10 36.97
CA LYS A 32 38.77 7.37 35.58
C LYS A 32 40.20 6.96 35.27
N LEU A 33 41.13 7.12 36.22
CA LEU A 33 42.54 6.78 36.04
C LEU A 33 42.82 5.28 36.20
N PHE A 34 42.12 4.61 37.13
CA PHE A 34 42.50 3.26 37.58
C PHE A 34 41.47 2.16 37.30
N TRP A 35 40.40 2.41 36.53
CA TRP A 35 39.33 1.43 36.24
C TRP A 35 39.83 0.04 35.81
N SER A 36 40.91 -0.05 35.02
CA SER A 36 41.48 -1.33 34.55
C SER A 36 42.15 -2.17 35.65
N ARG A 37 42.51 -1.55 36.79
CA ARG A 37 43.23 -2.17 37.91
C ARG A 37 42.39 -2.21 39.20
N LEU A 38 41.07 -2.03 39.08
CA LEU A 38 40.13 -2.07 40.20
C LEU A 38 39.33 -3.38 40.22
N ASN A 39 38.82 -3.76 41.39
CA ASN A 39 37.79 -4.78 41.48
C ASN A 39 36.41 -4.10 41.40
N ILE A 40 35.84 -4.07 40.19
CA ILE A 40 34.64 -3.29 39.85
C ILE A 40 33.41 -3.70 40.69
N PRO A 41 33.03 -4.99 40.84
CA PRO A 41 31.88 -5.39 41.66
C PRO A 41 31.92 -4.91 43.12
N SER A 42 33.10 -5.00 43.75
CA SER A 42 33.26 -4.59 45.15
C SER A 42 33.13 -3.08 45.33
N LEU A 43 33.64 -2.31 44.37
CA LEU A 43 33.55 -0.86 44.39
C LEU A 43 32.13 -0.39 44.04
N LEU A 44 31.46 -1.03 43.09
CA LEU A 44 30.06 -0.76 42.74
C LEU A 44 29.14 -0.84 43.96
N THR A 45 29.26 -1.91 44.76
CA THR A 45 28.41 -2.08 45.96
C THR A 45 28.61 -0.94 46.95
N VAL A 46 29.85 -0.49 47.16
CA VAL A 46 30.18 0.61 48.07
C VAL A 46 29.71 1.95 47.48
N CYS A 47 29.90 2.18 46.18
CA CYS A 47 29.43 3.39 45.51
C CYS A 47 27.90 3.49 45.52
N GLN A 48 27.17 2.38 45.40
CA GLN A 48 25.71 2.34 45.54
C GLN A 48 25.26 2.63 46.97
N GLN A 49 25.93 2.05 47.98
CA GLN A 49 25.63 2.33 49.39
C GLN A 49 25.81 3.81 49.75
N ASN A 50 26.79 4.46 49.13
CA ASN A 50 27.10 5.87 49.34
C ASN A 50 26.43 6.80 48.31
N GLN A 51 25.54 6.29 47.46
CA GLN A 51 24.74 7.08 46.49
C GLN A 51 25.57 7.86 45.46
N HIS A 52 26.76 7.37 45.07
CA HIS A 52 27.61 8.00 44.06
C HIS A 52 27.21 7.61 42.62
N TRP A 53 26.07 8.10 42.13
CA TRP A 53 25.46 7.59 40.89
C TRP A 53 26.28 7.83 39.63
N GLN A 54 26.94 8.99 39.49
CA GLN A 54 27.83 9.26 38.34
C GLN A 54 28.98 8.25 38.25
N ALA A 55 29.59 7.91 39.40
CA ALA A 55 30.66 6.94 39.48
C ALA A 55 30.15 5.51 39.21
N VAL A 56 28.95 5.18 39.71
CA VAL A 56 28.29 3.89 39.48
C VAL A 56 28.01 3.66 38.00
N VAL A 57 27.45 4.66 37.30
CA VAL A 57 27.21 4.56 35.86
C VAL A 57 28.52 4.36 35.11
N PHE A 58 29.55 5.16 35.39
CA PHE A 58 30.85 5.01 34.75
C PHE A 58 31.44 3.60 34.94
N LEU A 59 31.35 3.07 36.16
CA LEU A 59 31.79 1.69 36.46
C LEU A 59 30.97 0.64 35.71
N TYR A 60 29.64 0.80 35.61
CA TYR A 60 28.80 -0.13 34.85
C TYR A 60 29.07 -0.10 33.35
N THR A 61 29.30 1.07 32.77
CA THR A 61 29.67 1.23 31.36
C THR A 61 30.99 0.52 31.04
N HIS A 62 31.98 0.62 31.92
CA HIS A 62 33.27 -0.07 31.75
C HIS A 62 33.23 -1.56 32.10
N TYR A 63 32.18 -2.02 32.78
CA TYR A 63 31.96 -3.43 33.10
C TYR A 63 31.03 -4.13 32.08
N ASP A 64 30.73 -3.46 30.96
CA ASP A 64 29.80 -3.91 29.91
C ASP A 64 28.39 -4.26 30.41
N GLN A 65 28.00 -3.82 31.61
CA GLN A 65 26.65 -3.97 32.17
C GLN A 65 25.80 -2.74 31.86
N ASN A 66 25.64 -2.46 30.56
CA ASN A 66 24.94 -1.27 30.06
C ASN A 66 23.48 -1.21 30.51
N ASP A 67 22.79 -2.36 30.59
CA ASP A 67 21.39 -2.43 31.02
C ASP A 67 21.21 -1.89 32.45
N ASN A 68 22.12 -2.23 33.36
CA ASN A 68 22.09 -1.74 34.74
C ASN A 68 22.48 -0.26 34.82
N ALA A 69 23.44 0.18 34.00
CA ALA A 69 23.82 1.59 33.90
C ALA A 69 22.61 2.46 33.52
N VAL A 70 21.82 2.03 32.53
CA VAL A 70 20.63 2.77 32.09
C VAL A 70 19.55 2.81 33.17
N ASN A 71 19.26 1.70 33.85
CA ASN A 71 18.29 1.71 34.95
C ASN A 71 18.71 2.69 36.05
N VAL A 72 20.00 2.70 36.43
CA VAL A 72 20.52 3.65 37.44
C VAL A 72 20.39 5.10 36.96
N MET A 73 20.67 5.38 35.68
CA MET A 73 20.48 6.70 35.09
C MET A 73 19.01 7.14 35.08
N MET A 74 18.08 6.21 34.89
CA MET A 74 16.64 6.50 34.91
C MET A 74 16.13 6.74 36.33
N ASP A 75 16.52 5.91 37.29
CA ASP A 75 16.10 6.04 38.68
C ASP A 75 16.69 7.29 39.36
N HIS A 76 17.88 7.71 38.93
CA HIS A 76 18.65 8.81 39.53
C HIS A 76 19.03 9.87 38.50
N SER A 77 18.02 10.39 37.79
CA SER A 77 18.17 11.35 36.70
C SER A 77 18.94 12.63 37.09
N THR A 78 18.64 13.19 38.26
CA THR A 78 19.16 14.52 38.66
C THR A 78 20.67 14.61 38.76
N GLU A 79 21.36 13.48 38.99
CA GLU A 79 22.81 13.46 39.23
C GLU A 79 23.58 12.74 38.14
N ALA A 80 23.05 11.63 37.61
CA ALA A 80 23.80 10.75 36.71
C ALA A 80 23.47 10.92 35.23
N TRP A 81 22.37 11.61 34.91
CA TRP A 81 21.90 11.67 33.53
C TRP A 81 22.62 12.76 32.73
N THR A 82 23.06 12.37 31.53
CA THR A 82 23.51 13.31 30.50
C THR A 82 23.11 12.73 29.15
N HIS A 83 22.36 13.50 28.35
CA HIS A 83 21.73 13.03 27.12
C HIS A 83 22.69 12.31 26.17
N GLU A 84 23.88 12.85 25.91
CA GLU A 84 24.88 12.23 25.03
C GLU A 84 25.35 10.87 25.54
N SER A 85 25.72 10.79 26.83
CA SER A 85 26.16 9.54 27.45
C SER A 85 25.05 8.48 27.46
N PHE A 86 23.81 8.89 27.71
CA PHE A 86 22.66 7.99 27.74
C PHE A 86 22.44 7.36 26.35
N LYS A 87 22.54 8.16 25.27
CA LYS A 87 22.41 7.67 23.88
C LYS A 87 23.47 6.64 23.52
N GLU A 88 24.71 6.83 23.95
CA GLU A 88 25.77 5.85 23.68
C GLU A 88 25.57 4.54 24.44
N ILE A 89 25.14 4.60 25.70
CA ILE A 89 24.94 3.42 26.54
C ILE A 89 23.72 2.63 26.08
N ILE A 90 22.60 3.30 25.78
CA ILE A 90 21.37 2.63 25.36
C ILE A 90 21.52 1.94 24.01
N LYS A 91 22.32 2.49 23.08
CA LYS A 91 22.67 1.79 21.82
C LYS A 91 23.37 0.45 22.05
N LYS A 92 24.07 0.27 23.18
CA LYS A 92 24.76 -0.98 23.54
C LYS A 92 23.92 -1.92 24.41
N ALA A 93 22.73 -1.49 24.85
CA ALA A 93 21.83 -2.32 25.62
C ALA A 93 21.26 -3.47 24.77
N ASN A 94 21.10 -4.64 25.40
CA ASN A 94 20.54 -5.83 24.74
C ASN A 94 19.06 -6.02 25.09
N ASN A 95 18.63 -5.54 26.25
CA ASN A 95 17.25 -5.69 26.69
C ASN A 95 16.32 -4.71 25.97
N SER A 96 15.38 -5.23 25.19
CA SER A 96 14.40 -4.41 24.47
C SER A 96 13.38 -3.72 25.37
N ASP A 97 13.05 -4.30 26.53
CA ASP A 97 12.09 -3.70 27.47
C ASP A 97 12.61 -2.40 28.07
N LEU A 98 13.93 -2.27 28.16
CA LEU A 98 14.62 -1.09 28.66
C LEU A 98 14.44 0.12 27.73
N PHE A 99 14.27 -0.09 26.42
CA PHE A 99 13.97 1.00 25.49
C PHE A 99 12.61 1.64 25.78
N TYR A 100 11.56 0.85 26.00
CA TYR A 100 10.22 1.38 26.30
C TYR A 100 10.20 2.11 27.65
N ARG A 101 10.91 1.56 28.64
CA ARG A 101 11.15 2.23 29.92
C ARG A 101 11.88 3.56 29.75
N ALA A 102 12.91 3.60 28.91
CA ALA A 102 13.62 4.84 28.61
C ALA A 102 12.71 5.86 27.91
N VAL A 103 11.88 5.45 26.95
CA VAL A 103 10.89 6.32 26.30
C VAL A 103 9.93 6.91 27.33
N ASP A 104 9.44 6.09 28.27
CA ASP A 104 8.55 6.52 29.34
C ASP A 104 9.17 7.58 30.25
N PHE A 105 10.46 7.44 30.55
CA PHE A 105 11.24 8.38 31.33
C PHE A 105 11.50 9.70 30.59
N TYR A 106 11.91 9.62 29.32
CA TYR A 106 12.10 10.82 28.49
C TYR A 106 10.79 11.58 28.29
N LEU A 107 9.67 10.87 28.18
CA LEU A 107 8.35 11.51 28.06
C LEU A 107 7.94 12.22 29.37
N ALA A 108 8.38 11.74 30.53
CA ALA A 108 8.10 12.35 31.82
C ALA A 108 8.99 13.58 32.12
N GLU A 109 10.30 13.49 31.88
CA GLU A 109 11.26 14.52 32.31
C GLU A 109 11.79 15.40 31.18
N HIS A 110 12.01 14.84 29.98
CA HIS A 110 12.66 15.53 28.87
C HIS A 110 11.96 15.35 27.52
N PRO A 111 10.75 15.91 27.34
CA PRO A 111 9.97 15.68 26.13
C PRO A 111 10.73 16.08 24.84
N MET A 112 11.37 17.25 24.80
CA MET A 112 11.97 17.76 23.55
C MET A 112 13.09 16.87 22.99
N LEU A 113 13.81 16.15 23.84
CA LEU A 113 14.96 15.31 23.47
C LEU A 113 14.56 13.89 23.04
N LEU A 114 13.26 13.55 23.16
CA LEU A 114 12.75 12.23 22.82
C LEU A 114 12.88 11.91 21.33
N ASN A 115 12.68 12.90 20.45
CA ASN A 115 12.82 12.71 19.00
C ASN A 115 14.23 12.24 18.63
N ASP A 116 15.25 12.89 19.19
CA ASP A 116 16.64 12.56 18.88
C ASP A 116 17.02 11.16 19.38
N LEU A 117 16.51 10.77 20.56
CA LEU A 117 16.70 9.41 21.08
C LEU A 117 16.03 8.36 20.18
N LEU A 118 14.79 8.61 19.75
CA LEU A 118 14.02 7.67 18.94
C LEU A 118 14.64 7.50 17.54
N LEU A 119 15.12 8.59 16.93
CA LEU A 119 15.82 8.54 15.64
C LEU A 119 17.10 7.70 15.73
N ASP A 120 17.87 7.85 16.80
CA ASP A 120 19.10 7.11 17.02
C ASP A 120 18.88 5.61 17.31
N LEU A 121 17.69 5.26 17.79
CA LEU A 121 17.29 3.90 18.14
C LEU A 121 16.41 3.24 17.08
N SER A 122 16.16 3.89 15.94
CA SER A 122 15.23 3.41 14.89
C SER A 122 15.43 1.94 14.56
N ASP A 123 16.68 1.53 14.34
CA ASP A 123 17.03 0.20 13.82
C ASP A 123 16.77 -0.95 14.81
N LYS A 124 16.58 -0.65 16.09
CA LYS A 124 16.45 -1.64 17.18
C LYS A 124 15.05 -1.67 17.79
N LEU A 125 14.18 -0.75 17.41
CA LEU A 125 12.89 -0.53 18.05
C LEU A 125 11.77 -1.20 17.25
N ASP A 126 10.77 -1.71 17.96
CA ASP A 126 9.49 -2.05 17.35
C ASP A 126 8.62 -0.80 17.31
N HIS A 127 8.49 -0.22 16.13
CA HIS A 127 7.73 1.00 15.89
C HIS A 127 6.25 0.87 16.25
N SER A 128 5.65 -0.32 16.10
CA SER A 128 4.24 -0.56 16.42
C SER A 128 3.99 -0.45 17.92
N ARG A 129 4.85 -1.08 18.72
CA ARG A 129 4.75 -1.04 20.19
C ARG A 129 4.99 0.36 20.73
N ILE A 130 5.95 1.11 20.16
CA ILE A 130 6.21 2.50 20.55
C ILE A 130 5.01 3.40 20.28
N VAL A 131 4.41 3.31 19.09
CA VAL A 131 3.21 4.06 18.75
C VAL A 131 2.08 3.77 19.74
N GLY A 132 1.90 2.50 20.13
CA GLY A 132 0.92 2.11 21.17
C GLY A 132 1.16 2.82 22.50
N VAL A 133 2.39 2.75 23.03
CA VAL A 133 2.75 3.39 24.32
C VAL A 133 2.55 4.91 24.28
N ILE A 134 2.89 5.56 23.16
CA ILE A 134 2.71 7.01 23.01
C ILE A 134 1.24 7.37 22.86
N ARG A 135 0.45 6.54 22.15
CA ARG A 135 -1.00 6.71 21.99
C ARG A 135 -1.70 6.66 23.35
N ASP A 136 -1.34 5.71 24.20
CA ASP A 136 -1.86 5.60 25.57
C ASP A 136 -1.57 6.85 26.42
N ARG A 137 -0.45 7.52 26.15
CA ARG A 137 -0.03 8.74 26.85
C ARG A 137 -0.54 10.04 26.21
N ASN A 138 -1.29 9.96 25.11
CA ASN A 138 -1.85 11.11 24.36
C ASN A 138 -0.82 12.18 23.93
N ARG A 139 0.45 11.81 23.72
CA ARG A 139 1.55 12.74 23.38
C ARG A 139 2.13 12.50 21.98
N LEU A 140 1.31 11.99 21.05
CA LEU A 140 1.74 11.64 19.69
C LEU A 140 2.36 12.81 18.92
N GLU A 141 1.89 14.05 19.17
CA GLU A 141 2.37 15.28 18.50
C GLU A 141 3.87 15.51 18.69
N LEU A 142 4.38 15.07 19.84
CA LEU A 142 5.76 15.31 20.20
C LEU A 142 6.75 14.52 19.34
N ILE A 143 6.27 13.47 18.66
CA ILE A 143 7.08 12.45 18.00
C ILE A 143 6.90 12.52 16.47
N GLN A 144 6.25 13.59 15.97
CA GLN A 144 5.99 13.81 14.55
C GLN A 144 7.23 13.61 13.66
N LYS A 145 8.38 14.18 14.05
CA LYS A 145 9.64 14.06 13.28
C LYS A 145 10.13 12.62 13.16
N TYR A 146 9.99 11.84 14.23
CA TYR A 146 10.35 10.42 14.23
C TYR A 146 9.37 9.61 13.39
N LEU A 147 8.06 9.86 13.50
CA LEU A 147 7.06 9.15 12.72
C LEU A 147 7.25 9.36 11.22
N LEU A 148 7.57 10.59 10.78
CA LEU A 148 7.90 10.90 9.38
C LEU A 148 9.15 10.14 8.89
N HIS A 149 10.14 9.95 9.75
CA HIS A 149 11.33 9.17 9.39
C HIS A 149 11.00 7.67 9.22
N VAL A 150 10.23 7.12 10.17
CA VAL A 150 9.82 5.71 10.21
C VAL A 150 8.76 5.39 9.15
N GLN A 151 8.03 6.38 8.64
CA GLN A 151 6.98 6.20 7.65
C GLN A 151 7.42 5.42 6.40
N ARG A 152 8.72 5.47 6.06
CA ARG A 152 9.34 4.70 4.97
C ARG A 152 9.13 3.19 5.08
N GLU A 153 8.96 2.65 6.29
CA GLU A 153 8.74 1.23 6.52
C GLU A 153 7.28 0.80 6.27
N ASN A 154 6.37 1.75 6.03
CA ASN A 154 4.97 1.53 5.68
C ASN A 154 4.22 0.59 6.65
N LEU A 155 4.36 0.85 7.95
CA LEU A 155 3.67 0.12 9.01
C LEU A 155 2.29 0.72 9.30
N ALA A 156 1.26 -0.15 9.40
CA ALA A 156 -0.12 0.28 9.62
C ALA A 156 -0.32 1.16 10.86
N ALA A 157 0.27 0.77 12.00
CA ALA A 157 0.16 1.52 13.25
C ALA A 157 0.79 2.93 13.15
N VAL A 158 1.91 3.05 12.43
CA VAL A 158 2.61 4.32 12.21
C VAL A 158 1.80 5.21 11.28
N ASN A 159 1.32 4.68 10.16
CA ASN A 159 0.49 5.42 9.21
C ASN A 159 -0.82 5.92 9.84
N GLU A 160 -1.49 5.08 10.64
CA GLU A 160 -2.67 5.49 11.39
C GLU A 160 -2.37 6.62 12.39
N ALA A 161 -1.25 6.50 13.12
CA ALA A 161 -0.82 7.55 14.04
C ALA A 161 -0.48 8.87 13.32
N VAL A 162 0.24 8.81 12.21
CA VAL A 162 0.56 9.96 11.37
C VAL A 162 -0.72 10.61 10.82
N ASN A 163 -1.66 9.81 10.31
CA ASN A 163 -2.94 10.31 9.82
C ASN A 163 -3.76 10.96 10.95
N SER A 164 -3.76 10.38 12.15
CA SER A 164 -4.41 11.00 13.31
C SER A 164 -3.78 12.33 13.73
N LEU A 165 -2.46 12.50 13.51
CA LEU A 165 -1.77 13.76 13.75
C LEU A 165 -2.14 14.82 12.72
N TYR A 166 -2.13 14.47 11.43
CA TYR A 166 -2.54 15.41 10.39
C TYR A 166 -3.98 15.87 10.52
N LEU A 167 -4.87 15.01 11.05
CA LEU A 167 -6.24 15.42 11.38
C LEU A 167 -6.30 16.44 12.51
N LYS A 168 -5.43 16.34 13.53
CA LYS A 168 -5.35 17.33 14.61
C LYS A 168 -4.69 18.64 14.17
N GLU A 169 -3.68 18.55 13.31
CA GLU A 169 -2.94 19.70 12.78
C GLU A 169 -3.66 20.39 11.61
N GLU A 170 -4.76 19.80 11.13
CA GLU A 170 -5.55 20.24 9.98
C GLU A 170 -4.76 20.33 8.65
N ASP A 171 -3.66 19.58 8.53
CA ASP A 171 -2.83 19.55 7.31
C ASP A 171 -3.36 18.54 6.29
N TYR A 172 -4.23 19.03 5.41
CA TYR A 172 -4.82 18.24 4.32
C TYR A 172 -3.82 17.90 3.19
N LYS A 173 -2.76 18.71 3.00
CA LYS A 173 -1.81 18.50 1.89
C LYS A 173 -0.88 17.34 2.21
N SER A 174 -0.26 17.39 3.37
CA SER A 174 0.64 16.32 3.83
C SER A 174 -0.12 15.03 4.09
N LEU A 175 -1.38 15.08 4.53
CA LEU A 175 -2.22 13.88 4.64
C LEU A 175 -2.43 13.20 3.28
N ARG A 176 -2.70 13.98 2.23
CA ARG A 176 -2.92 13.42 0.89
C ARG A 176 -1.65 12.78 0.33
N GLU A 177 -0.52 13.46 0.42
CA GLU A 177 0.79 12.92 -0.01
C GLU A 177 1.14 11.64 0.76
N SER A 178 0.90 11.63 2.08
CA SER A 178 1.09 10.48 2.95
C SER A 178 0.26 9.27 2.50
N ILE A 179 -1.03 9.48 2.20
CA ILE A 179 -1.94 8.42 1.75
C ILE A 179 -1.55 7.87 0.38
N ASP A 180 -1.11 8.74 -0.54
CA ASP A 180 -0.73 8.34 -1.90
C ASP A 180 0.54 7.47 -1.89
N VAL A 181 1.50 7.79 -1.02
CA VAL A 181 2.78 7.05 -0.90
C VAL A 181 2.63 5.79 -0.05
N TYR A 182 1.86 5.84 1.05
CA TYR A 182 1.80 4.78 2.07
C TYR A 182 0.38 4.24 2.24
N GLN A 183 0.08 3.15 1.54
CA GLN A 183 -1.30 2.61 1.44
C GLN A 183 -1.70 1.64 2.56
N THR A 184 -0.76 1.25 3.42
CA THR A 184 -1.01 0.26 4.48
C THR A 184 -1.54 0.94 5.73
N PHE A 185 -2.86 1.10 5.82
CA PHE A 185 -3.58 1.58 7.01
C PHE A 185 -5.07 1.20 6.91
N ASP A 186 -5.84 1.40 7.98
CA ASP A 186 -7.29 1.19 7.93
C ASP A 186 -7.99 2.35 7.20
N GLN A 187 -8.22 2.14 5.91
CA GLN A 187 -8.88 3.10 5.03
C GLN A 187 -10.33 3.39 5.43
N ILE A 188 -11.04 2.40 6.00
CA ILE A 188 -12.46 2.55 6.33
C ILE A 188 -12.60 3.38 7.59
N GLN A 189 -11.84 3.03 8.64
CA GLN A 189 -11.90 3.74 9.91
C GLN A 189 -11.44 5.20 9.73
N LEU A 190 -10.39 5.43 8.94
CA LEU A 190 -9.95 6.78 8.61
C LEU A 190 -11.04 7.55 7.84
N ALA A 191 -11.65 6.95 6.81
CA ALA A 191 -12.64 7.65 6.03
C ALA A 191 -13.90 8.01 6.86
N GLN A 192 -14.30 7.15 7.80
CA GLN A 192 -15.40 7.41 8.73
C GLN A 192 -15.09 8.57 9.69
N SER A 193 -13.88 8.66 10.24
CA SER A 193 -13.53 9.77 11.15
C SER A 193 -13.45 11.12 10.44
N ILE A 194 -13.12 11.12 9.15
CA ILE A 194 -12.96 12.31 8.32
C ILE A 194 -14.30 12.78 7.72
N GLN A 195 -15.30 11.90 7.61
CA GLN A 195 -16.57 12.18 6.93
C GLN A 195 -17.33 13.37 7.54
N ASP A 196 -17.26 13.55 8.86
CA ASP A 196 -18.01 14.58 9.59
C ASP A 196 -17.14 15.82 9.93
N HIS A 197 -15.94 15.94 9.35
CA HIS A 197 -15.03 17.06 9.64
C HIS A 197 -15.55 18.38 9.05
N GLU A 198 -15.34 19.49 9.75
CA GLU A 198 -15.85 20.83 9.38
C GLU A 198 -15.24 21.38 8.07
N LEU A 199 -14.03 20.93 7.74
CA LEU A 199 -13.31 21.33 6.53
C LEU A 199 -13.69 20.46 5.33
N LEU A 200 -14.10 21.10 4.25
CA LEU A 200 -14.46 20.44 2.99
C LEU A 200 -13.29 19.63 2.38
N GLU A 201 -12.04 20.08 2.55
CA GLU A 201 -10.88 19.38 2.01
C GLU A 201 -10.66 18.03 2.68
N PHE A 202 -10.95 17.90 3.98
CA PHE A 202 -10.92 16.62 4.67
C PHE A 202 -12.04 15.70 4.16
N ARG A 203 -13.26 16.22 3.99
CA ARG A 203 -14.37 15.44 3.40
C ARG A 203 -14.06 14.95 1.99
N ARG A 204 -13.39 15.77 1.17
CA ARG A 204 -12.86 15.34 -0.15
C ARG A 204 -11.82 14.23 -0.04
N ILE A 205 -10.91 14.30 0.94
CA ILE A 205 -9.96 13.22 1.22
C ILE A 205 -10.71 11.95 1.65
N SER A 206 -11.77 12.04 2.45
CA SER A 206 -12.61 10.88 2.81
C SER A 206 -13.22 10.21 1.57
N ALA A 207 -13.81 10.99 0.66
CA ALA A 207 -14.31 10.47 -0.61
C ALA A 207 -13.21 9.80 -1.46
N TYR A 208 -12.01 10.39 -1.49
CA TYR A 208 -10.84 9.81 -2.16
C TYR A 208 -10.37 8.48 -1.53
N VAL A 209 -10.37 8.38 -0.20
CA VAL A 209 -10.02 7.15 0.51
C VAL A 209 -11.06 6.05 0.26
N TYR A 210 -12.36 6.38 0.27
CA TYR A 210 -13.41 5.41 -0.09
C TYR A 210 -13.30 4.93 -1.55
N LYS A 211 -12.92 5.83 -2.45
CA LYS A 211 -12.61 5.53 -3.85
C LYS A 211 -11.43 4.56 -3.99
N MET A 212 -10.33 4.78 -3.27
CA MET A 212 -9.21 3.83 -3.22
C MET A 212 -9.64 2.44 -2.74
N ASN A 213 -10.57 2.39 -1.77
CA ASN A 213 -11.11 1.15 -1.24
C ASN A 213 -12.27 0.55 -2.08
N LYS A 214 -12.54 1.08 -3.28
CA LYS A 214 -13.62 0.65 -4.20
C LYS A 214 -15.03 0.70 -3.61
N ARG A 215 -15.26 1.52 -2.58
CA ARG A 215 -16.59 1.74 -1.99
C ARG A 215 -17.24 2.96 -2.62
N TRP A 216 -17.76 2.76 -3.82
CA TRP A 216 -18.26 3.84 -4.69
C TRP A 216 -19.53 4.52 -4.17
N GLU A 217 -20.47 3.75 -3.62
CA GLU A 217 -21.72 4.28 -3.04
C GLU A 217 -21.44 5.31 -1.93
N GLN A 218 -20.59 4.94 -0.96
CA GLN A 218 -20.25 5.80 0.17
C GLN A 218 -19.49 7.05 -0.27
N ALA A 219 -18.60 6.93 -1.26
CA ALA A 219 -17.89 8.08 -1.82
C ALA A 219 -18.86 9.06 -2.52
N ILE A 220 -19.80 8.54 -3.32
CA ILE A 220 -20.80 9.36 -4.01
C ILE A 220 -21.73 10.06 -3.01
N ASP A 221 -22.16 9.37 -1.95
CA ASP A 221 -23.03 9.97 -0.94
C ASP A 221 -22.36 11.08 -0.14
N ILE A 222 -21.05 10.98 0.11
CA ILE A 222 -20.27 12.07 0.70
C ILE A 222 -20.20 13.25 -0.28
N SER A 223 -19.86 13.00 -1.55
CA SER A 223 -19.82 14.05 -2.56
C SER A 223 -21.18 14.72 -2.80
N LYS A 224 -22.30 13.98 -2.68
CA LYS A 224 -23.66 14.53 -2.69
C LYS A 224 -23.91 15.46 -1.50
N LYS A 225 -23.48 15.07 -0.29
CA LYS A 225 -23.57 15.92 0.91
C LYS A 225 -22.67 17.15 0.83
N ASP A 226 -21.60 17.11 0.04
CA ASP A 226 -20.64 18.21 -0.16
C ASP A 226 -21.07 19.19 -1.26
N GLU A 227 -22.15 18.88 -2.00
CA GLU A 227 -22.56 19.59 -3.22
C GLU A 227 -21.43 19.67 -4.29
N GLN A 228 -20.43 18.80 -4.18
CA GLN A 228 -19.29 18.72 -5.09
C GLN A 228 -19.61 17.75 -6.24
N TRP A 229 -20.34 18.27 -7.23
CA TRP A 229 -20.88 17.45 -8.31
C TRP A 229 -19.82 16.94 -9.29
N GLY A 230 -18.73 17.67 -9.50
CA GLY A 230 -17.63 17.26 -10.39
C GLY A 230 -16.91 15.99 -9.90
N ASP A 231 -16.60 15.94 -8.60
CA ASP A 231 -15.89 14.80 -8.00
C ASP A 231 -16.82 13.57 -7.91
N ALA A 232 -18.12 13.79 -7.66
CA ALA A 232 -19.13 12.73 -7.71
C ALA A 232 -19.20 12.09 -9.11
N MET A 233 -19.20 12.90 -10.17
CA MET A 233 -19.24 12.43 -11.56
C MET A 233 -17.97 11.66 -11.95
N GLN A 234 -16.79 12.15 -11.56
CA GLN A 234 -15.54 11.42 -11.81
C GLN A 234 -15.51 10.09 -11.06
N THR A 235 -15.97 10.08 -9.81
CA THR A 235 -16.07 8.86 -8.99
C THR A 235 -17.03 7.85 -9.61
N ALA A 236 -18.18 8.30 -10.13
CA ALA A 236 -19.11 7.44 -10.85
C ALA A 236 -18.50 6.89 -12.16
N ALA A 237 -17.81 7.73 -12.94
CA ALA A 237 -17.13 7.30 -14.17
C ALA A 237 -16.05 6.23 -13.90
N GLU A 238 -15.28 6.41 -12.83
CA GLU A 238 -14.22 5.47 -12.44
C GLU A 238 -14.75 4.16 -11.85
N SER A 239 -15.94 4.19 -11.22
CA SER A 239 -16.58 2.99 -10.68
C SER A 239 -16.91 1.95 -11.74
N LYS A 240 -17.17 2.38 -12.99
CA LYS A 240 -17.69 1.57 -14.10
C LYS A 240 -18.96 0.80 -13.75
N ASP A 241 -19.68 1.18 -12.69
CA ASP A 241 -20.99 0.63 -12.36
C ASP A 241 -22.11 1.48 -12.96
N GLN A 242 -22.85 0.84 -13.85
CA GLN A 242 -23.96 1.45 -14.57
C GLN A 242 -25.10 1.87 -13.66
N LYS A 243 -25.38 1.11 -12.60
CA LYS A 243 -26.48 1.41 -11.69
C LYS A 243 -26.22 2.70 -10.92
N LEU A 244 -24.99 2.88 -10.45
CA LEU A 244 -24.58 4.07 -9.69
C LEU A 244 -24.61 5.34 -10.56
N ALA A 245 -24.20 5.25 -11.82
CA ALA A 245 -24.31 6.39 -12.74
C ALA A 245 -25.77 6.72 -13.08
N GLU A 246 -26.63 5.72 -13.31
CA GLU A 246 -28.07 5.96 -13.53
C GLU A 246 -28.75 6.55 -12.28
N GLU A 247 -28.37 6.12 -11.07
CA GLU A 247 -28.86 6.67 -9.81
C GLU A 247 -28.40 8.11 -9.59
N LEU A 248 -27.13 8.40 -9.85
CA LEU A 248 -26.59 9.76 -9.78
C LEU A 248 -27.28 10.68 -10.80
N LEU A 249 -27.55 10.19 -12.01
CA LEU A 249 -28.28 10.92 -13.05
C LEU A 249 -29.72 11.24 -12.60
N ARG A 250 -30.44 10.27 -12.03
CA ARG A 250 -31.78 10.50 -11.46
C ARG A 250 -31.76 11.55 -10.37
N PHE A 251 -30.78 11.47 -9.47
CA PHE A 251 -30.60 12.47 -8.42
C PHE A 251 -30.39 13.89 -8.98
N PHE A 252 -29.61 14.06 -10.05
CA PHE A 252 -29.43 15.37 -10.68
C PHE A 252 -30.71 15.92 -11.33
N VAL A 253 -31.51 15.03 -11.92
CA VAL A 253 -32.77 15.37 -12.56
C VAL A 253 -33.85 15.73 -11.53
N ASP A 254 -33.92 15.02 -10.42
CA ASP A 254 -34.87 15.30 -9.33
C ASP A 254 -34.57 16.64 -8.63
N ASN A 255 -33.30 17.06 -8.59
CA ASN A 255 -32.87 18.35 -8.04
C ASN A 255 -32.84 19.51 -9.07
N ASP A 256 -33.28 19.28 -10.32
CA ASP A 256 -33.32 20.27 -11.40
C ASP A 256 -31.96 20.92 -11.79
N PHE A 257 -30.82 20.27 -11.49
CA PHE A 257 -29.50 20.76 -11.87
C PHE A 257 -29.15 20.44 -13.33
N LYS A 258 -29.62 21.30 -14.25
CA LYS A 258 -29.50 21.12 -15.71
C LYS A 258 -28.06 21.06 -16.22
N GLU A 259 -27.17 21.84 -15.61
CA GLU A 259 -25.74 21.89 -15.99
C GLU A 259 -25.00 20.63 -15.54
N CYS A 260 -25.30 20.13 -14.34
CA CYS A 260 -24.73 18.91 -13.80
C CYS A 260 -25.21 17.68 -14.58
N PHE A 261 -26.45 17.69 -15.05
CA PHE A 261 -26.99 16.64 -15.92
C PHE A 261 -26.17 16.53 -17.23
N ALA A 262 -25.93 17.64 -17.93
CA ALA A 262 -25.11 17.64 -19.14
C ALA A 262 -23.68 17.17 -18.88
N ALA A 263 -23.05 17.65 -17.80
CA ALA A 263 -21.69 17.24 -17.42
C ALA A 263 -21.61 15.75 -17.03
N CYS A 264 -22.63 15.20 -16.37
CA CYS A 264 -22.72 13.78 -16.03
C CYS A 264 -22.80 12.90 -17.29
N LEU A 265 -23.57 13.33 -18.29
CA LEU A 265 -23.68 12.62 -19.57
C LEU A 265 -22.34 12.58 -20.34
N PHE A 266 -21.54 13.65 -20.26
CA PHE A 266 -20.22 13.66 -20.89
C PHE A 266 -19.19 12.84 -20.13
N THR A 267 -19.14 12.98 -18.80
CA THR A 267 -18.15 12.29 -17.96
C THR A 267 -18.40 10.78 -17.91
N CYS A 268 -19.66 10.36 -17.86
CA CYS A 268 -20.07 8.95 -17.77
C CYS A 268 -20.54 8.37 -19.11
N TYR A 269 -20.01 8.89 -20.23
CA TYR A 269 -20.50 8.59 -21.59
C TYR A 269 -20.58 7.09 -21.91
N GLU A 270 -19.56 6.32 -21.52
CA GLU A 270 -19.48 4.89 -21.80
C GLU A 270 -20.46 4.05 -20.99
N LEU A 271 -20.92 4.58 -19.86
CA LEU A 271 -21.58 3.79 -18.83
C LEU A 271 -23.10 3.97 -18.85
N ILE A 272 -23.58 5.14 -19.24
CA ILE A 272 -25.00 5.48 -19.26
C ILE A 272 -25.64 4.89 -20.53
N ARG A 273 -26.84 4.30 -20.38
CA ARG A 273 -27.61 3.86 -21.56
C ARG A 273 -28.41 5.01 -22.18
N PRO A 274 -28.44 5.12 -23.51
CA PRO A 274 -29.22 6.15 -24.21
C PRO A 274 -30.74 6.11 -23.97
N ASP A 275 -31.31 4.94 -23.66
CA ASP A 275 -32.75 4.77 -23.40
C ASP A 275 -33.19 5.53 -22.13
N VAL A 276 -32.46 5.36 -21.03
CA VAL A 276 -32.70 6.02 -19.74
C VAL A 276 -32.54 7.53 -19.87
N VAL A 277 -31.54 8.00 -20.62
CA VAL A 277 -31.31 9.43 -20.86
C VAL A 277 -32.46 10.06 -21.63
N MET A 278 -32.97 9.38 -22.67
CA MET A 278 -34.12 9.86 -23.44
C MET A 278 -35.39 9.93 -22.60
N GLU A 279 -35.64 8.92 -21.76
CA GLU A 279 -36.81 8.91 -20.88
C GLU A 279 -36.76 10.09 -19.90
N LEU A 280 -35.62 10.30 -19.24
CA LEU A 280 -35.43 11.38 -18.26
C LEU A 280 -35.46 12.76 -18.93
N ALA A 281 -34.77 12.92 -20.06
CA ALA A 281 -34.74 14.19 -20.80
C ALA A 281 -36.11 14.58 -21.33
N TRP A 282 -36.92 13.62 -21.77
CA TRP A 282 -38.28 13.87 -22.24
C TRP A 282 -39.23 14.21 -21.09
N ARG A 283 -39.16 13.49 -19.97
CA ARG A 283 -40.03 13.75 -18.80
C ARG A 283 -39.77 15.09 -18.13
N HIS A 284 -38.51 15.51 -18.04
CA HIS A 284 -38.11 16.72 -17.33
C HIS A 284 -37.81 17.92 -18.25
N ASN A 285 -38.12 17.80 -19.56
CA ASN A 285 -37.91 18.84 -20.56
C ASN A 285 -36.44 19.34 -20.63
N LEU A 286 -35.48 18.39 -20.60
CA LEU A 286 -34.03 18.63 -20.66
C LEU A 286 -33.42 18.22 -22.00
N MET A 287 -34.25 18.11 -23.05
CA MET A 287 -33.82 17.58 -24.35
C MET A 287 -32.63 18.35 -24.94
N ASP A 288 -32.65 19.68 -24.86
CA ASP A 288 -31.58 20.54 -25.38
C ASP A 288 -30.19 20.24 -24.77
N PHE A 289 -30.15 19.84 -23.49
CA PHE A 289 -28.93 19.48 -22.78
C PHE A 289 -28.47 18.03 -23.08
N ALA A 290 -29.40 17.15 -23.47
CA ALA A 290 -29.11 15.77 -23.84
C ALA A 290 -28.72 15.59 -25.32
N MET A 291 -29.05 16.56 -26.18
CA MET A 291 -28.79 16.48 -27.62
C MET A 291 -27.32 16.23 -27.99
N PRO A 292 -26.31 16.88 -27.39
CA PRO A 292 -24.90 16.62 -27.71
C PRO A 292 -24.48 15.17 -27.44
N TYR A 293 -24.94 14.60 -26.32
CA TYR A 293 -24.72 13.18 -25.98
C TYR A 293 -25.38 12.27 -27.01
N MET A 294 -26.63 12.54 -27.37
CA MET A 294 -27.40 11.75 -28.33
C MET A 294 -26.75 11.72 -29.71
N ILE A 295 -26.27 12.86 -30.20
CA ILE A 295 -25.59 12.95 -31.51
C ILE A 295 -24.34 12.07 -31.51
N GLN A 296 -23.56 12.09 -30.43
CA GLN A 296 -22.35 11.28 -30.32
C GLN A 296 -22.69 9.79 -30.23
N SER A 297 -23.71 9.41 -29.44
CA SER A 297 -24.17 8.01 -29.37
C SER A 297 -24.65 7.50 -30.72
N LEU A 298 -25.44 8.26 -31.46
CA LEU A 298 -25.92 7.89 -32.79
C LEU A 298 -24.77 7.74 -33.79
N ARG A 299 -23.76 8.63 -33.74
CA ARG A 299 -22.55 8.51 -34.55
C ARG A 299 -21.77 7.23 -34.22
N ASP A 300 -21.63 6.89 -32.94
CA ASP A 300 -20.93 5.68 -32.54
C ASP A 300 -21.69 4.40 -32.92
N TYR A 301 -23.03 4.42 -32.86
CA TYR A 301 -23.85 3.34 -33.38
C TYR A 301 -23.70 3.19 -34.89
N ASP A 302 -23.69 4.29 -35.65
CA ASP A 302 -23.47 4.27 -37.11
C ASP A 302 -22.07 3.73 -37.46
N ASN A 303 -21.03 4.19 -36.76
CA ASN A 303 -19.67 3.66 -36.93
C ASN A 303 -19.59 2.17 -36.60
N LYS A 304 -20.20 1.72 -35.49
CA LYS A 304 -20.24 0.30 -35.12
C LYS A 304 -20.99 -0.52 -36.16
N LEU A 305 -22.14 -0.05 -36.62
CA LEU A 305 -22.91 -0.68 -37.70
C LEU A 305 -22.08 -0.80 -38.96
N ASN A 306 -21.44 0.29 -39.41
CA ASN A 306 -20.57 0.30 -40.59
C ASN A 306 -19.41 -0.69 -40.47
N THR A 307 -18.77 -0.79 -39.29
CA THR A 307 -17.70 -1.78 -39.09
C THR A 307 -18.20 -3.22 -39.07
N ILE A 308 -19.40 -3.47 -38.54
CA ILE A 308 -20.01 -4.80 -38.51
C ILE A 308 -20.44 -5.20 -39.92
N THR A 309 -21.06 -4.29 -40.69
CA THR A 309 -21.41 -4.53 -42.09
C THR A 309 -20.17 -4.78 -42.93
N ASP A 310 -19.10 -4.00 -42.75
CA ASP A 310 -17.83 -4.23 -43.46
C ASP A 310 -17.20 -5.58 -43.13
N ARG A 311 -17.29 -6.03 -41.87
CA ARG A 311 -16.81 -7.36 -41.45
C ARG A 311 -17.68 -8.46 -42.06
N LEU A 312 -19.00 -8.31 -41.98
CA LEU A 312 -19.96 -9.26 -42.54
C LEU A 312 -19.75 -9.39 -44.06
N ASP A 313 -19.56 -8.28 -44.76
CA ASP A 313 -19.31 -8.26 -46.20
C ASP A 313 -17.98 -8.91 -46.57
N ARG A 314 -16.93 -8.75 -45.74
CA ARG A 314 -15.66 -9.45 -45.92
C ARG A 314 -15.79 -10.96 -45.65
N GLU A 315 -16.54 -11.35 -44.64
CA GLU A 315 -16.81 -12.77 -44.37
C GLU A 315 -17.67 -13.39 -45.47
N ASN A 316 -18.67 -12.66 -45.96
CA ASN A 316 -19.52 -13.10 -47.07
C ASN A 316 -18.72 -13.20 -48.37
N LYS A 317 -17.80 -12.28 -48.64
CA LYS A 317 -16.87 -12.37 -49.78
C LYS A 317 -15.93 -13.58 -49.66
N LYS A 318 -15.35 -13.82 -48.49
CA LYS A 318 -14.50 -15.00 -48.24
C LYS A 318 -15.28 -16.31 -48.37
N LYS A 319 -16.51 -16.36 -47.87
CA LYS A 319 -17.40 -17.52 -48.04
C LYS A 319 -17.78 -17.72 -49.50
N ALA A 320 -18.08 -16.65 -50.23
CA ALA A 320 -18.35 -16.72 -51.67
C ALA A 320 -17.12 -17.18 -52.46
N GLU A 321 -15.92 -16.68 -52.14
CA GLU A 321 -14.66 -17.12 -52.76
C GLU A 321 -14.34 -18.59 -52.42
N GLN A 322 -14.64 -19.05 -51.20
CA GLN A 322 -14.50 -20.45 -50.80
C GLN A 322 -15.53 -21.35 -51.50
N GLU A 323 -16.79 -20.94 -51.59
CA GLU A 323 -17.83 -21.67 -52.32
C GLU A 323 -17.55 -21.71 -53.83
N GLU A 324 -16.97 -20.64 -54.40
CA GLU A 324 -16.57 -20.60 -55.80
C GLU A 324 -15.32 -21.45 -56.06
N ALA A 325 -14.37 -21.48 -55.12
CA ALA A 325 -13.20 -22.36 -55.16
C ALA A 325 -13.60 -23.84 -55.00
N GLU A 326 -14.55 -24.16 -54.12
CA GLU A 326 -15.11 -25.50 -53.96
C GLU A 326 -15.89 -25.94 -55.21
N LYS A 327 -16.66 -25.04 -55.83
CA LYS A 327 -17.32 -25.32 -57.12
C LYS A 327 -16.30 -25.58 -58.24
N LYS A 328 -15.26 -24.76 -58.34
CA LYS A 328 -14.17 -24.95 -59.32
C LYS A 328 -13.39 -26.25 -59.09
N LEU A 329 -13.11 -26.63 -57.83
CA LEU A 329 -12.52 -27.93 -57.50
C LEU A 329 -13.45 -29.10 -57.87
N SER A 330 -14.77 -28.96 -57.66
CA SER A 330 -15.74 -29.99 -58.04
C SER A 330 -15.89 -30.14 -59.55
N GLU A 331 -15.78 -29.03 -60.30
CA GLU A 331 -15.79 -29.01 -61.77
C GLU A 331 -14.49 -29.61 -62.35
N GLU A 332 -13.33 -29.33 -61.76
CA GLU A 332 -12.06 -29.97 -62.13
C GLU A 332 -12.05 -31.47 -61.81
N GLN A 333 -12.61 -31.89 -60.67
CA GLN A 333 -12.77 -33.31 -60.33
C GLN A 333 -13.74 -34.01 -61.29
N ALA A 334 -14.88 -33.39 -61.64
CA ALA A 334 -15.82 -33.93 -62.63
C ALA A 334 -15.24 -33.97 -64.06
N ALA A 335 -14.39 -33.01 -64.44
CA ALA A 335 -13.67 -33.01 -65.70
C ALA A 335 -12.58 -34.09 -65.75
N SER A 336 -11.90 -34.37 -64.63
CA SER A 336 -10.92 -35.46 -64.52
C SER A 336 -11.56 -36.84 -64.58
N ASP A 337 -12.76 -37.02 -64.02
CA ASP A 337 -13.53 -38.27 -64.09
C ASP A 337 -14.15 -38.50 -65.48
N ALA A 338 -14.57 -37.43 -66.17
CA ALA A 338 -15.05 -37.49 -67.56
C ALA A 338 -13.92 -37.81 -68.56
N ALA A 339 -12.67 -37.48 -68.25
CA ALA A 339 -11.51 -37.83 -69.08
C ALA A 339 -11.10 -39.31 -68.98
N TYR A 340 -11.51 -40.03 -67.93
CA TYR A 340 -11.24 -41.47 -67.78
C TYR A 340 -12.28 -42.36 -68.51
N VAL A 341 -13.38 -41.77 -69.01
CA VAL A 341 -14.43 -42.47 -69.77
C VAL A 341 -14.47 -41.94 -71.21
N GLN A 342 -13.43 -42.24 -72.00
CA GLN A 342 -13.53 -42.23 -73.47
C GLN A 342 -13.26 -43.65 -74.00
N PRO A 343 -14.07 -44.15 -74.97
CA PRO A 343 -14.12 -45.56 -75.29
C PRO A 343 -12.95 -46.02 -76.16
N LEU A 344 -12.38 -47.14 -75.72
CA LEU A 344 -11.48 -48.10 -76.37
C LEU A 344 -11.50 -48.10 -77.92
N GLY A 345 -10.37 -47.78 -78.56
CA GLY A 345 -10.23 -47.92 -80.02
C GLY A 345 -8.87 -47.58 -80.67
N ALA A 346 -7.83 -48.36 -80.37
CA ALA A 346 -6.58 -48.57 -81.15
C ALA A 346 -5.42 -47.53 -81.06
N PRO A 347 -4.17 -47.89 -81.43
CA PRO A 347 -3.19 -48.60 -80.59
C PRO A 347 -1.93 -47.77 -80.25
N LEU A 348 -1.24 -48.23 -79.20
CA LEU A 348 -0.06 -47.67 -78.53
C LEU A 348 1.11 -47.22 -79.46
N PRO A 349 1.94 -46.29 -78.96
CA PRO A 349 3.33 -46.67 -78.72
C PRO A 349 3.84 -46.34 -77.31
N ILE A 350 4.71 -47.22 -76.86
CA ILE A 350 5.40 -47.27 -75.57
C ILE A 350 6.50 -46.20 -75.54
N MET A 351 6.59 -45.39 -74.46
CA MET A 351 7.90 -45.06 -73.88
C MET A 351 7.86 -44.61 -72.40
N ALA A 352 8.43 -45.47 -71.56
CA ALA A 352 9.30 -45.23 -70.40
C ALA A 352 8.85 -44.31 -69.24
N ALA A 353 8.56 -44.96 -68.10
CA ALA A 353 8.71 -44.41 -66.76
C ALA A 353 10.19 -44.12 -66.41
N PRO A 354 10.46 -43.27 -65.41
CA PRO A 354 10.80 -43.79 -64.08
C PRO A 354 10.17 -42.95 -62.94
N ALA A 355 9.42 -43.56 -62.02
CA ALA A 355 9.88 -44.13 -60.74
C ALA A 355 10.27 -43.10 -59.65
N GLY A 356 9.51 -43.06 -58.54
CA GLY A 356 10.04 -42.66 -57.23
C GLY A 356 9.07 -42.05 -56.21
N TYR A 357 8.82 -42.81 -55.14
CA TYR A 357 8.60 -42.38 -53.75
C TYR A 357 7.21 -41.94 -53.20
N HIS A 358 6.50 -42.94 -52.67
CA HIS A 358 6.15 -43.14 -51.24
C HIS A 358 5.69 -41.96 -50.34
N GLN A 359 4.47 -42.16 -49.77
CA GLN A 359 4.14 -42.21 -48.32
C GLN A 359 3.50 -40.99 -47.61
N GLY A 360 2.34 -41.25 -47.00
CA GLY A 360 1.72 -40.51 -45.87
C GLY A 360 0.46 -39.73 -46.29
N GLY A 361 -0.78 -40.11 -45.98
CA GLY A 361 -1.30 -40.76 -44.77
C GLY A 361 -1.78 -39.69 -43.78
N GLY A 362 -3.01 -39.18 -43.93
CA GLY A 362 -3.58 -38.13 -43.09
C GLY A 362 -5.09 -38.03 -43.22
N MET A 363 -5.80 -39.05 -42.72
CA MET A 363 -7.25 -39.17 -42.70
C MET A 363 -7.85 -38.48 -41.46
N GLY A 364 -8.96 -37.77 -41.66
CA GLY A 364 -10.09 -37.60 -40.71
C GLY A 364 -9.81 -36.83 -39.42
N GLY A 365 -10.53 -35.76 -39.10
CA GLY A 365 -11.97 -35.61 -39.24
C GLY A 365 -12.62 -35.83 -37.88
N GLY A 366 -12.40 -34.89 -36.95
CA GLY A 366 -13.07 -34.87 -35.65
C GLY A 366 -14.44 -34.21 -35.78
N MET A 367 -15.49 -35.02 -35.77
CA MET A 367 -16.89 -34.58 -35.68
C MET A 367 -17.40 -34.92 -34.28
N GLY A 368 -17.85 -33.89 -33.58
CA GLY A 368 -18.30 -33.95 -32.19
C GLY A 368 -19.68 -34.59 -32.00
N GLY A 369 -20.05 -34.76 -30.74
CA GLY A 369 -21.39 -35.14 -30.33
C GLY A 369 -21.46 -35.92 -29.02
N GLY A 370 -20.98 -35.34 -27.91
CA GLY A 370 -21.12 -35.92 -26.57
C GLY A 370 -22.27 -35.28 -25.80
N MET A 371 -23.48 -35.79 -25.99
CA MET A 371 -24.68 -35.45 -25.22
C MET A 371 -24.76 -36.35 -23.97
N GLY A 372 -25.19 -35.75 -22.86
CA GLY A 372 -25.13 -36.32 -21.52
C GLY A 372 -25.96 -37.59 -21.27
N GLY A 373 -25.58 -38.28 -20.19
CA GLY A 373 -26.29 -39.42 -19.64
C GLY A 373 -25.58 -39.91 -18.39
N GLY A 374 -25.97 -39.38 -17.23
CA GLY A 374 -25.53 -39.90 -15.94
C GLY A 374 -26.26 -41.19 -15.58
N MET A 375 -25.52 -42.17 -15.06
CA MET A 375 -25.94 -43.14 -14.04
C MET A 375 -24.82 -44.14 -13.76
N GLY A 376 -24.60 -44.45 -12.47
CA GLY A 376 -23.67 -45.48 -11.97
C GLY A 376 -22.87 -44.93 -10.79
N GLY A 377 -23.14 -45.24 -9.53
CA GLY A 377 -23.68 -46.49 -8.99
C GLY A 377 -22.51 -47.48 -8.83
N GLY A 378 -21.79 -47.37 -7.72
CA GLY A 378 -20.68 -48.25 -7.37
C GLY A 378 -20.44 -48.20 -5.86
N MET A 379 -20.49 -49.39 -5.26
CA MET A 379 -20.36 -49.72 -3.84
C MET A 379 -19.07 -49.25 -3.18
#